data_AF-A0A534N0U0-F1
#
_entry.id   AF-A0A534N0U0-F1
#
_cell.length_a   1.000
_cell.length_b   1.000
_cell.length_c   1.000
_cell.angle_alpha   90.00
_cell.angle_beta   90.00
_cell.angle_gamma   90.00
#
_symmetry.space_group_name_H-M   'P 1'
#
loop_
_entity.id
_entity.type
_entity.pdbx_description
1 polymer ?
#
loop_
_entity_poly.entity_id
_entity_poly.type
_entity_poly.pdbx_seq_one_letter_code
_entity_poly.pdbx_strand_id
1 'polypeptide(L)'
;MSYYPQHPFSPVWTFDAVLIAFIGGVGTIHGPVLGALFYVILKEVLAVQLVELHLLIFGVLFILVVLFLPGGLVEAWSRVRRLIARSG
;
A
#
# COMPACT_ATOMS: atom_id res chain seq x y z
N MET A 1 3.10 17.82 -26.29
CA MET A 1 3.45 17.24 -24.97
C MET A 1 4.82 16.60 -25.10
N SER A 2 5.81 17.05 -24.33
CA SER A 2 7.14 16.44 -24.31
C SER A 2 7.09 15.19 -23.43
N TYR A 3 7.41 14.01 -23.98
CA TYR A 3 7.44 12.75 -23.22
C TYR A 3 8.74 12.66 -22.41
N TYR A 4 8.64 12.58 -21.09
CA TYR A 4 9.77 12.45 -20.17
C TYR A 4 9.81 11.02 -19.61
N PRO A 5 10.61 10.11 -20.20
CA PRO A 5 10.63 8.69 -19.83
C PRO A 5 11.06 8.45 -18.38
N GLN A 6 11.75 9.39 -17.75
CA GLN A 6 12.20 9.31 -16.35
C GLN A 6 11.08 9.51 -15.32
N HIS A 7 9.93 10.06 -15.69
CA HIS A 7 8.89 10.43 -14.72
C HIS A 7 8.30 9.22 -13.96
N PRO A 8 7.91 8.12 -14.62
CA PRO A 8 7.40 6.92 -13.93
C PRO A 8 8.44 6.22 -13.05
N PHE A 9 9.73 6.38 -13.35
CA PHE A 9 10.84 5.79 -12.59
C PHE A 9 11.43 6.73 -11.53
N SER A 10 10.79 7.88 -11.30
CA SER A 10 11.21 8.76 -10.21
C SER A 10 10.97 8.09 -8.85
N PRO A 11 11.72 8.46 -7.80
CA PRO A 11 11.62 7.83 -6.48
C PRO A 11 10.20 7.87 -5.92
N VAL A 12 9.47 8.96 -6.12
CA VAL A 12 8.10 9.13 -5.63
C VAL A 12 7.16 8.11 -6.28
N TRP A 13 7.18 8.01 -7.61
CA TRP A 13 6.31 7.08 -8.34
C TRP A 13 6.64 5.61 -8.06
N THR A 14 7.93 5.30 -7.97
CA THR A 14 8.38 3.94 -7.68
C THR A 14 8.04 3.54 -6.24
N PHE A 15 8.19 4.45 -5.28
CA PHE A 15 7.83 4.22 -3.88
C PHE A 15 6.34 3.93 -3.70
N ASP A 16 5.49 4.73 -4.34
CA ASP A 16 4.03 4.52 -4.34
C ASP A 16 3.67 3.13 -4.91
N ALA A 17 4.27 2.75 -6.04
CA ALA A 17 4.03 1.45 -6.66
C ALA A 17 4.41 0.27 -5.75
N VAL A 18 5.55 0.38 -5.06
CA VAL A 18 5.99 -0.63 -4.08
C VAL A 18 5.03 -0.69 -2.89
N LEU A 19 4.64 0.46 -2.33
CA LEU A 19 3.66 0.54 -1.25
C LEU A 19 2.36 -0.16 -1.60
N ILE A 20 1.82 0.11 -2.79
CA ILE A 20 0.60 -0.51 -3.30
C ILE A 20 0.73 -2.03 -3.35
N ALA A 21 1.85 -2.53 -3.86
CA ALA A 21 2.09 -3.97 -3.96
C ALA A 21 2.21 -4.64 -2.59
N PHE A 22 2.93 -4.02 -1.65
CA PHE A 22 3.13 -4.56 -0.29
C PHE A 22 1.85 -4.47 0.56
N ILE A 23 1.13 -3.35 0.51
CA ILE A 23 -0.18 -3.19 1.18
C ILE A 23 -1.15 -4.24 0.64
N GLY A 24 -1.20 -4.43 -0.68
CA GLY A 24 -2.05 -5.43 -1.31
C GLY A 24 -1.68 -6.88 -0.96
N GLY A 25 -0.37 -7.16 -0.87
CA GLY A 25 0.20 -8.47 -0.61
C GLY A 25 1.05 -8.93 -1.80
N VAL A 26 2.35 -9.09 -1.54
CA VAL A 26 3.33 -9.47 -2.55
C VAL A 26 3.09 -10.92 -2.98
N GLY A 27 3.01 -11.16 -4.30
CA GLY A 27 2.74 -12.49 -4.87
C GLY A 27 1.28 -12.78 -5.23
N THR A 28 0.40 -11.77 -5.20
CA THR A 28 -1.00 -11.90 -5.65
C THR A 28 -1.28 -10.95 -6.82
N ILE A 29 -2.17 -11.35 -7.74
CA ILE A 29 -2.59 -10.50 -8.88
C ILE A 29 -3.60 -9.43 -8.43
N HIS A 30 -4.52 -9.80 -7.53
CA HIS A 30 -5.60 -8.92 -7.06
C HIS A 30 -5.17 -8.02 -5.90
N GLY A 31 -4.13 -8.38 -5.16
CA GLY A 31 -3.61 -7.60 -4.04
C GLY A 31 -3.26 -6.17 -4.44
N PRO A 32 -2.43 -5.94 -5.47
CA PRO A 32 -2.07 -4.58 -5.91
C PRO A 32 -3.28 -3.71 -6.28
N VAL A 33 -4.36 -4.28 -6.82
CA VAL A 33 -5.58 -3.50 -7.12
C VAL A 33 -6.25 -2.99 -5.85
N LEU A 34 -6.42 -3.87 -4.85
CA LEU A 34 -6.96 -3.48 -3.54
C LEU A 34 -6.02 -2.55 -2.79
N GLY A 35 -4.71 -2.82 -2.87
CA GLY A 35 -3.66 -1.98 -2.31
C GLY A 35 -3.67 -0.58 -2.90
N ALA A 36 -3.88 -0.43 -4.21
CA ALA A 36 -3.97 0.85 -4.89
C ALA A 36 -5.17 1.66 -4.40
N LEU A 37 -6.34 1.02 -4.31
CA LEU A 37 -7.54 1.67 -3.82
C LEU A 37 -7.35 2.19 -2.39
N PHE A 38 -6.86 1.34 -1.49
CA PHE A 38 -6.62 1.72 -0.10
C PHE A 38 -5.55 2.81 0.01
N TYR A 39 -4.43 2.64 -0.69
CA TYR A 39 -3.30 3.57 -0.65
C TYR A 39 -3.67 4.97 -1.14
N VAL A 40 -4.38 5.07 -2.26
CA VAL A 40 -4.79 6.37 -2.83
C VAL A 40 -5.72 7.11 -1.88
N ILE A 41 -6.73 6.43 -1.33
CA ILE A 41 -7.66 7.04 -0.36
C ILE A 41 -6.90 7.52 0.87
N LEU A 42 -6.01 6.68 1.41
CA LEU A 42 -5.20 7.04 2.56
C LEU A 42 -4.30 8.24 2.25
N LYS A 43 -3.67 8.25 1.08
CA LYS A 43 -2.78 9.34 0.61
C LYS A 43 -3.52 10.65 0.49
N GLU A 44 -4.70 10.62 -0.09
CA GLU A 44 -5.50 11.82 -0.26
C GLU A 44 -6.00 12.36 1.09
N VAL A 45 -6.49 11.50 1.99
CA VAL A 45 -6.92 11.90 3.33
C VAL A 45 -5.75 12.49 4.14
N LEU A 46 -4.58 11.83 4.14
CA LEU A 46 -3.40 12.33 4.85
C LEU A 46 -2.88 13.63 4.24
N ALA A 47 -2.89 13.76 2.92
CA ALA A 47 -2.47 14.99 2.25
C ALA A 47 -3.38 16.17 2.60
N VAL A 48 -4.68 15.95 2.73
CA VAL A 48 -5.65 16.99 3.12
C VAL A 48 -5.52 17.36 4.60
N GLN A 49 -5.37 16.38 5.49
CA GLN A 49 -5.38 16.63 6.94
C GLN A 49 -4.02 17.03 7.51
N LEU A 50 -2.92 16.57 6.92
CA LEU A 50 -1.57 16.65 7.48
C LEU A 50 -0.54 17.05 6.41
N VAL A 51 -0.76 18.19 5.75
CA VAL A 51 0.01 18.67 4.58
C VAL A 51 1.53 18.64 4.78
N GLU A 52 2.06 18.99 5.96
CA GLU A 52 3.52 19.01 6.17
C GLU A 52 4.12 17.65 6.56
N LEU A 53 3.31 16.77 7.17
CA LEU A 53 3.79 15.51 7.76
C LEU A 53 3.42 14.26 6.95
N HIS A 54 2.57 14.39 5.92
CA HIS A 54 2.07 13.23 5.16
C HIS A 54 3.20 12.35 4.61
N LEU A 55 4.27 12.92 4.05
CA LEU A 55 5.40 12.15 3.52
C LEU A 55 6.14 11.35 4.61
N LEU A 56 6.33 11.95 5.79
CA LEU A 56 6.96 11.25 6.92
C LEU A 56 6.09 10.09 7.38
N ILE A 57 4.78 10.33 7.51
CA ILE A 57 3.81 9.30 7.89
C ILE A 57 3.79 8.18 6.87
N PHE A 58 3.86 8.49 5.56
CA PHE A 58 3.96 7.48 4.51
C PHE A 58 5.24 6.66 4.58
N GLY A 59 6.38 7.29 4.87
CA GLY A 59 7.64 6.59 5.09
C GLY A 59 7.57 5.62 6.27
N VAL A 60 7.01 6.05 7.40
CA VAL A 60 6.82 5.20 8.59
C VAL A 60 5.84 4.07 8.29
N LEU A 61 4.69 4.37 7.67
CA LEU A 61 3.68 3.39 7.28
C LEU A 61 4.28 2.32 6.37
N PHE A 62 5.10 2.73 5.40
CA PHE A 62 5.81 1.80 4.52
C PHE A 62 6.68 0.83 5.30
N ILE A 63 7.52 1.34 6.22
CA ILE A 63 8.37 0.50 7.07
C ILE A 63 7.51 -0.50 7.86
N LEU A 64 6.41 -0.04 8.47
CA LEU A 64 5.51 -0.91 9.23
C LEU A 64 4.87 -2.00 8.35
N VAL A 65 4.38 -1.64 7.17
CA VAL A 65 3.77 -2.60 6.24
C VAL A 65 4.79 -3.64 5.79
N VAL A 66 6.00 -3.23 5.41
CA VAL A 66 7.06 -4.15 4.96
C VAL A 66 7.50 -5.09 6.08
N LEU A 67 7.66 -4.58 7.30
CA LEU A 67 8.16 -5.38 8.43
C LEU A 67 7.10 -6.30 9.04
N PHE A 68 5.87 -5.82 9.18
CA PHE A 68 4.84 -6.50 9.97
C PHE A 68 3.74 -7.13 9.12
N LEU A 69 3.57 -6.72 7.86
CA LEU A 69 2.50 -7.19 6.98
C LEU A 69 3.01 -7.59 5.58
N PRO A 70 3.99 -8.52 5.46
CA PRO A 70 4.56 -8.91 4.17
C PRO A 70 3.55 -9.54 3.20
N GLY A 71 2.53 -10.26 3.71
CA GLY A 71 1.43 -10.78 2.88
C GLY A 71 0.27 -9.81 2.65
N GLY A 72 0.39 -8.57 3.13
CA GLY A 72 -0.58 -7.50 2.89
C GLY A 72 -2.00 -7.79 3.39
N LEU A 73 -2.94 -7.05 2.82
CA LEU A 73 -4.38 -7.17 3.08
C LEU A 73 -4.92 -8.55 2.68
N VAL A 74 -4.38 -9.17 1.63
CA VAL A 74 -4.82 -10.50 1.17
C VAL A 74 -4.53 -11.57 2.22
N GLU A 75 -3.32 -11.57 2.81
CA GLU A 75 -3.00 -12.53 3.86
C GLU A 75 -3.81 -12.25 5.14
N ALA A 76 -3.94 -10.98 5.54
CA ALA A 76 -4.75 -10.59 6.70
C ALA A 76 -6.19 -11.11 6.58
N TRP A 77 -6.81 -10.93 5.41
CA TRP A 77 -8.14 -11.46 5.12
C TRP A 77 -8.21 -12.99 5.20
N SER A 78 -7.21 -13.69 4.64
CA SER A 78 -7.15 -15.16 4.72
C SER A 78 -7.03 -15.68 6.16
N ARG A 79 -6.29 -14.96 7.03
CA ARG A 79 -6.11 -15.30 8.44
C ARG A 79 -7.43 -15.13 9.19
N VAL A 80 -8.11 -14.00 9.02
CA VAL A 80 -9.42 -13.71 9.63
C VAL A 80 -10.46 -14.76 9.21
N ARG A 81 -10.56 -15.07 7.91
CA ARG A 81 -11.49 -16.11 7.42
C ARG A 81 -11.25 -17.48 8.05
N ARG A 82 -9.97 -17.86 8.24
CA ARG A 82 -9.61 -19.14 8.88
C ARG A 82 -9.95 -19.18 10.37
N LEU A 83 -9.84 -18.06 11.07
CA LEU A 83 -10.21 -17.96 12.48
C LEU A 83 -11.73 -18.08 12.65
N ILE A 84 -12.50 -17.40 11.81
CA ILE A 84 -13.97 -17.46 11.84
C ILE A 84 -14.47 -18.86 11.48
N ALA A 85 -13.87 -19.52 10.49
CA ALA A 85 -14.26 -20.87 10.08
C ALA A 85 -13.90 -21.98 11.10
N ARG A 86 -13.10 -21.68 12.13
CA ARG A 86 -12.76 -22.61 13.22
C ARG A 86 -13.73 -22.54 14.40
N SER A 87 -14.65 -21.58 14.40
CA SER A 87 -15.62 -21.35 15.48
C SER A 87 -17.03 -21.89 15.15
N GLY A 88 -17.17 -22.66 14.07
CA GLY A 88 -18.38 -23.44 13.74
C GLY A 88 -18.03 -24.90 13.54
#